data_AF-A0A9E1RUA0-F1
#
_entry.id   AF-A0A9E1RUA0-F1
#
_cell.length_a   1.000
_cell.length_b   1.000
_cell.length_c   1.000
_cell.angle_alpha   90.00
_cell.angle_beta   90.00
_cell.angle_gamma   90.00
#
_symmetry.space_group_name_H-M   'P 1'
#
loop_
_entity.id
_entity.type
_entity.pdbx_description
1 polymer ?
#
loop_
_entity_poly.entity_id
_entity_poly.type
_entity_poly.pdbx_seq_one_letter_code
_entity_poly.pdbx_strand_id
1 'polypeptide(L)'
;MRHGEAEGRGADGDEARALTERGKDDCRRLAAHLKGEGMAWNQILCSSAQRAQESAALLAAAMDTPPALETRPELYLAGAENLLMQLRALADTANEVLLVGHNPGLHALTRFLLGRGGGN
;
A
#
# COMPACT_ATOMS: atom_id res chain seq x y z
N MET A 1 -0.23 -2.75 -3.20
CA MET A 1 1.04 -2.22 -3.71
C MET A 1 2.15 -2.40 -2.68
N ARG A 2 3.33 -2.86 -3.10
CA ARG A 2 4.54 -2.77 -2.27
C ARG A 2 5.05 -1.33 -2.28
N HIS A 3 5.52 -0.82 -1.15
CA HIS A 3 6.17 0.51 -1.07
C HIS A 3 7.25 0.70 -2.16
N GLY A 4 7.49 1.95 -2.54
CA GLY A 4 8.54 2.33 -3.48
C GLY A 4 9.96 2.00 -2.97
N GLU A 5 10.95 2.16 -3.83
CA GLU A 5 12.35 1.94 -3.45
C GLU A 5 12.73 2.83 -2.27
N ALA A 6 13.36 2.24 -1.25
CA ALA A 6 13.72 2.92 -0.01
C ALA A 6 15.22 2.91 0.21
N GLU A 7 15.69 3.91 0.94
CA GLU A 7 17.09 4.08 1.30
C GLU A 7 17.66 2.86 2.05
N GLY A 8 18.98 2.78 2.14
CA GLY A 8 19.65 1.80 2.99
C GLY A 8 19.26 1.95 4.46
N ARG A 9 19.59 0.94 5.28
CA ARG A 9 19.31 1.02 6.71
C ARG A 9 20.22 2.06 7.36
N GLY A 10 19.62 3.11 7.93
CA GLY A 10 20.31 4.11 8.74
C GLY A 10 20.36 3.73 10.23
N ALA A 11 20.87 4.67 11.05
CA ALA A 11 20.95 4.50 12.50
C ALA A 11 19.56 4.42 13.17
N ASP A 12 18.55 5.06 12.57
CA ASP A 12 17.19 5.18 13.11
C ASP A 12 16.33 3.92 12.91
N GLY A 13 16.91 2.84 12.36
CA GLY A 13 16.24 1.55 12.21
C GLY A 13 15.57 1.35 10.84
N ASP A 14 14.85 0.23 10.69
CA ASP A 14 14.23 -0.11 9.40
C ASP A 14 12.96 0.70 9.11
N GLU A 15 12.12 0.99 10.10
CA GLU A 15 10.88 1.73 9.89
C GLU A 15 11.12 3.18 9.45
N ALA A 16 12.22 3.79 9.89
CA ALA A 16 12.60 5.17 9.56
C ALA A 16 13.23 5.34 8.16
N ARG A 17 13.35 4.26 7.38
CA ARG A 17 13.91 4.35 6.02
C ARG A 17 12.94 5.11 5.11
N ALA A 18 13.38 6.24 4.58
CA ALA A 18 12.66 7.05 3.60
C ALA A 18 12.69 6.39 2.20
N LEU A 19 11.83 6.87 1.30
CA LEU A 19 11.96 6.58 -0.12
C LEU A 19 13.20 7.25 -0.70
N THR A 20 13.87 6.57 -1.63
CA THR A 20 14.85 7.22 -2.51
C THR A 20 14.13 8.16 -3.47
N GLU A 21 14.84 9.11 -4.08
CA GLU A 21 14.25 9.96 -5.13
C GLU A 21 13.65 9.14 -6.28
N ARG A 22 14.34 8.06 -6.68
CA ARG A 22 13.81 7.10 -7.65
C ARG A 22 12.52 6.44 -7.16
N GLY A 23 12.47 6.00 -5.91
CA GLY A 23 11.26 5.42 -5.31
C GLY A 23 10.07 6.39 -5.32
N LYS A 24 10.32 7.68 -5.07
CA LYS A 24 9.30 8.74 -5.17
C LYS A 24 8.81 8.90 -6.60
N ASP A 25 9.71 8.94 -7.57
CA ASP A 25 9.37 9.07 -8.99
C ASP A 25 8.59 7.87 -9.53
N ASP A 26 8.97 6.66 -9.13
CA ASP A 26 8.24 5.44 -9.50
C ASP A 26 6.81 5.45 -8.92
N CYS A 27 6.64 5.90 -7.67
CA CYS A 27 5.30 6.06 -7.08
C CYS A 27 4.45 7.08 -7.85
N ARG A 28 5.02 8.24 -8.22
CA ARG A 28 4.30 9.27 -9.00
C ARG A 28 3.89 8.76 -10.38
N ARG A 29 4.79 8.05 -11.08
CA ARG A 29 4.50 7.46 -12.39
C ARG A 29 3.38 6.43 -12.30
N LEU A 30 3.44 5.54 -11.31
CA LEU A 30 2.40 4.55 -11.07
C LEU A 30 1.05 5.22 -10.75
N ALA A 31 1.05 6.25 -9.90
CA ALA A 31 -0.16 6.98 -9.54
C ALA A 31 -0.81 7.65 -10.75
N ALA A 32 -0.02 8.32 -11.59
CA ALA A 32 -0.48 8.96 -12.82
C ALA A 32 -1.05 7.93 -13.82
N HIS A 33 -0.39 6.78 -13.96
CA HIS A 33 -0.87 5.70 -14.81
C HIS A 33 -2.22 5.14 -14.30
N LEU A 34 -2.31 4.78 -13.02
CA LEU A 34 -3.53 4.22 -12.44
C LEU A 34 -4.71 5.20 -12.49
N LYS A 35 -4.45 6.49 -12.31
CA LYS A 35 -5.44 7.55 -12.55
C LYS A 35 -5.92 7.56 -14.00
N GLY A 36 -5.00 7.46 -14.97
CA GLY A 36 -5.31 7.40 -16.39
C GLY A 36 -6.16 6.19 -16.78
N GLU A 37 -6.00 5.06 -16.06
CA GLU A 37 -6.83 3.87 -16.19
C GLU A 37 -8.20 3.98 -15.48
N GLY A 38 -8.49 5.12 -14.84
CA GLY A 38 -9.78 5.38 -14.18
C GLY A 38 -9.90 4.81 -12.76
N MET A 39 -8.80 4.40 -12.12
CA MET A 39 -8.82 3.98 -10.72
C MET A 39 -9.22 5.16 -9.82
N ALA A 40 -10.15 4.93 -8.88
CA ALA A 40 -10.69 5.97 -8.02
C ALA A 40 -10.82 5.46 -6.58
N TRP A 41 -9.67 5.12 -5.97
CA TRP A 41 -9.65 4.68 -4.58
C TRP A 41 -10.27 5.74 -3.67
N ASN A 42 -11.12 5.31 -2.76
CA ASN A 42 -11.67 6.16 -1.71
C ASN A 42 -10.96 5.96 -0.37
N GLN A 43 -10.16 4.90 -0.23
CA GLN A 43 -9.35 4.64 0.95
C GLN A 43 -7.98 4.04 0.61
N ILE A 44 -6.94 4.48 1.32
CA ILE A 44 -5.60 3.89 1.31
C ILE A 44 -5.27 3.42 2.72
N LEU A 45 -4.94 2.14 2.87
CA LEU A 45 -4.36 1.60 4.10
C LEU A 45 -2.85 1.49 3.92
N CYS A 46 -2.05 2.02 4.83
CA CYS A 46 -0.59 1.89 4.77
C CYS A 46 0.07 1.46 6.07
N SER A 47 1.17 0.73 5.94
CA SER A 47 2.09 0.40 7.05
C SER A 47 2.65 1.66 7.74
N SER A 48 3.01 1.54 9.02
CA SER A 48 3.68 2.59 9.80
C SER A 48 5.08 2.94 9.31
N ALA A 49 5.73 2.10 8.50
CA ALA A 49 7.05 2.41 7.96
C ALA A 49 7.03 3.68 7.10
N GLN A 50 8.02 4.56 7.27
CA GLN A 50 8.11 5.85 6.59
C GLN A 50 8.00 5.71 5.07
N ARG A 51 8.77 4.83 4.45
CA ARG A 51 8.66 4.51 3.00
C ARG A 51 7.26 4.12 2.54
N ALA A 52 6.45 3.46 3.38
CA ALA A 52 5.09 3.07 3.04
C ALA A 52 4.14 4.27 3.12
N GLN A 53 4.27 5.10 4.15
CA GLN A 53 3.52 6.35 4.29
C GLN A 53 3.84 7.33 3.16
N GLU A 54 5.11 7.51 2.82
CA GLU A 54 5.54 8.37 1.69
C GLU A 54 4.98 7.86 0.36
N SER A 55 5.01 6.54 0.12
CA SER A 55 4.42 5.94 -1.08
C SER A 55 2.91 6.22 -1.14
N ALA A 56 2.20 5.99 -0.04
CA ALA A 56 0.76 6.20 0.08
C ALA A 56 0.37 7.67 -0.16
N ALA A 57 1.13 8.61 0.42
CA ALA A 57 0.90 10.05 0.24
C ALA A 57 1.09 10.48 -1.23
N LEU A 58 2.10 9.97 -1.92
CA LEU A 58 2.34 10.25 -3.33
C LEU A 58 1.22 9.70 -4.23
N LEU A 59 0.68 8.52 -3.90
CA LEU A 59 -0.45 7.92 -4.62
C LEU A 59 -1.74 8.71 -4.39
N ALA A 60 -2.02 9.08 -3.13
CA ALA A 60 -3.19 9.88 -2.77
C ALA A 60 -3.21 11.24 -3.47
N ALA A 61 -2.06 11.92 -3.51
CA ALA A 61 -1.92 13.25 -4.10
C ALA A 61 -2.16 13.29 -5.63
N ALA A 62 -2.09 12.15 -6.31
CA ALA A 62 -2.37 12.10 -7.75
C ALA A 62 -3.87 12.06 -8.06
N MET A 63 -4.69 11.54 -7.14
CA MET A 63 -6.13 11.36 -7.35
C MET A 63 -6.85 12.71 -7.39
N ASP A 64 -7.89 12.85 -8.23
CA ASP A 64 -8.68 14.08 -8.30
C ASP A 64 -9.45 14.34 -7.00
N THR A 65 -9.91 13.26 -6.36
CA THR A 65 -10.45 13.29 -5.00
C THR A 65 -9.50 12.52 -4.09
N PRO A 66 -8.82 13.18 -3.14
CA PRO A 66 -7.88 12.50 -2.26
C PRO A 66 -8.57 11.41 -1.42
N PRO A 67 -8.12 10.15 -1.47
CA PRO A 67 -8.65 9.09 -0.63
C PRO A 67 -8.34 9.34 0.85
N ALA A 68 -9.14 8.75 1.73
CA ALA A 68 -8.79 8.68 3.15
C ALA A 68 -7.53 7.82 3.32
N LEU A 69 -6.44 8.41 3.83
CA LEU A 69 -5.20 7.71 4.12
C LEU A 69 -5.15 7.31 5.60
N GLU A 70 -5.06 6.01 5.86
CA GLU A 70 -5.06 5.43 7.19
C GLU A 70 -3.79 4.61 7.44
N THR A 71 -2.99 5.04 8.40
CA THR A 71 -1.79 4.33 8.84
C THR A 71 -2.15 3.27 9.87
N ARG A 72 -1.74 2.03 9.62
CA ARG A 72 -1.95 0.88 10.52
C ARG A 72 -0.62 0.19 10.84
N PRO A 73 -0.12 0.28 12.10
CA PRO A 73 1.08 -0.43 12.53
C PRO A 73 1.03 -1.94 12.26
N GLU A 74 -0.17 -2.53 12.29
CA GLU A 74 -0.42 -3.95 12.04
C GLU A 74 -0.02 -4.37 10.62
N LEU A 75 0.12 -3.42 9.67
CA LEU A 75 0.53 -3.70 8.30
C LEU A 75 2.06 -3.76 8.15
N TYR A 76 2.84 -3.35 9.15
CA TYR A 76 4.29 -3.42 9.10
C TYR A 76 4.78 -4.87 9.15
N LEU A 77 5.48 -5.29 8.09
CA LEU A 77 5.96 -6.67 7.85
C LEU A 77 4.89 -7.76 8.04
N ALA A 78 3.61 -7.40 7.87
CA ALA A 78 2.48 -8.29 8.09
C ALA A 78 2.43 -9.46 7.10
N GLY A 79 2.04 -10.64 7.58
CA GLY A 79 1.71 -11.79 6.74
C GLY A 79 0.34 -11.67 6.06
N ALA A 80 0.09 -12.53 5.07
CA ALA A 80 -1.15 -12.51 4.27
C ALA A 80 -2.44 -12.59 5.10
N GLU A 81 -2.46 -13.42 6.16
CA GLU A 81 -3.63 -13.57 7.03
C GLU A 81 -3.97 -12.28 7.77
N ASN A 82 -2.97 -11.59 8.31
CA ASN A 82 -3.19 -10.32 8.99
C ASN A 82 -3.61 -9.23 8.01
N LEU A 83 -2.97 -9.16 6.83
CA LEU A 83 -3.39 -8.23 5.77
C LEU A 83 -4.86 -8.46 5.37
N LEU A 84 -5.28 -9.71 5.22
CA LEU A 84 -6.66 -10.06 4.91
C LEU A 84 -7.63 -9.70 6.05
N MET A 85 -7.23 -9.91 7.31
CA MET A 85 -8.01 -9.48 8.47
C MET A 85 -8.24 -7.97 8.46
N GLN A 86 -7.19 -7.19 8.20
CA GLN A 86 -7.27 -5.73 8.14
C GLN A 86 -8.20 -5.24 7.02
N LEU A 87 -8.17 -5.90 5.85
CA LEU A 87 -9.10 -5.61 4.75
C LEU A 87 -10.55 -5.99 5.10
N ARG A 88 -10.77 -7.13 5.78
CA ARG A 88 -12.11 -7.58 6.20
C ARG A 88 -12.72 -6.71 7.31
N ALA A 89 -11.89 -5.99 8.06
CA ALA A 89 -12.34 -5.08 9.11
C ALA A 89 -12.77 -3.70 8.57
N LEU A 90 -12.66 -3.46 7.26
CA LEU A 90 -13.13 -2.22 6.64
C LEU A 90 -14.65 -2.15 6.65
N ALA A 91 -15.17 -0.92 6.75
CA ALA A 91 -16.60 -0.67 6.61
C ALA A 91 -17.06 -0.98 5.19
N ASP A 92 -18.32 -1.38 5.02
CA ASP A 92 -18.92 -1.71 3.72
C ASP A 92 -18.90 -0.52 2.73
N THR A 93 -18.67 0.70 3.21
CA THR A 93 -18.49 1.90 2.38
C THR A 93 -17.12 1.98 1.68
N ALA A 94 -16.18 1.11 2.04
CA ALA A 94 -14.84 1.03 1.45
C ALA A 94 -14.88 0.22 0.13
N ASN A 95 -15.33 0.87 -0.94
CA ASN A 95 -15.56 0.22 -2.24
C ASN A 95 -14.28 -0.02 -3.06
N GLU A 96 -13.30 0.90 -2.99
CA GLU A 96 -12.04 0.79 -3.71
C GLU A 96 -10.88 1.14 -2.78
N VAL A 97 -10.16 0.10 -2.36
CA VAL A 97 -9.12 0.21 -1.32
C VAL A 97 -7.76 -0.09 -1.88
N LEU A 98 -6.82 0.83 -1.69
CA LEU A 98 -5.41 0.59 -1.97
C LEU A 98 -4.68 0.19 -0.68
N LEU A 99 -4.09 -1.00 -0.66
CA LEU A 99 -3.24 -1.46 0.43
C LEU A 99 -1.76 -1.23 0.10
N VAL A 100 -1.04 -0.44 0.90
CA VAL A 100 0.39 -0.15 0.75
C VAL A 100 1.18 -0.80 1.89
N GLY A 101 2.06 -1.74 1.55
CA GLY A 101 2.78 -2.53 2.55
C GLY A 101 4.07 -3.16 2.02
N HIS A 102 4.40 -4.33 2.55
CA HIS A 102 5.70 -4.98 2.34
C HIS A 102 5.56 -6.36 1.71
N ASN A 103 6.58 -6.75 0.94
CA ASN A 103 6.82 -8.16 0.64
C ASN A 103 7.58 -8.80 1.81
N PRO A 104 7.40 -10.11 2.07
CA PRO A 104 6.64 -11.07 1.25
C PRO A 104 5.12 -11.08 1.47
N GLY A 105 4.61 -10.40 2.51
CA GLY A 105 3.20 -10.43 2.91
C GLY A 105 2.21 -10.14 1.78
N LEU A 106 2.41 -9.04 1.05
CA LEU A 106 1.55 -8.67 -0.07
C LEU A 106 1.54 -9.73 -1.18
N HIS A 107 2.71 -10.28 -1.51
CA HIS A 107 2.81 -11.35 -2.51
C HIS A 107 2.03 -12.59 -2.09
N ALA A 108 2.17 -12.99 -0.82
CA ALA A 108 1.42 -14.12 -0.27
C ALA A 108 -0.10 -13.87 -0.27
N LEU A 109 -0.55 -12.64 0.05
CA LEU A 109 -1.96 -12.26 -0.03
C LEU A 109 -2.48 -12.35 -1.47
N THR A 110 -1.76 -11.80 -2.44
CA THR A 110 -2.13 -11.88 -3.86
C THR A 110 -2.28 -13.34 -4.31
N ARG A 111 -1.33 -14.22 -3.94
CA ARG A 111 -1.43 -15.66 -4.24
C ARG A 111 -2.65 -16.30 -3.59
N PHE A 112 -2.93 -15.97 -2.33
CA PHE A 112 -4.09 -16.49 -1.61
C PHE A 112 -5.41 -16.09 -2.28
N LEU A 113 -5.56 -14.82 -2.67
CA LEU A 113 -6.78 -14.32 -3.31
C LEU A 113 -6.98 -14.93 -4.70
N LEU A 114 -5.93 -15.00 -5.52
CA LEU A 114 -5.99 -15.64 -6.84
C LEU A 114 -6.22 -17.14 -6.76
N GLY A 115 -5.66 -17.82 -5.75
CA GLY A 115 -5.87 -19.24 -5.50
C GLY A 115 -7.29 -19.61 -5.04
N ARG A 116 -8.05 -18.65 -4.52
CA ARG A 116 -9.48 -18.83 -4.16
C ARG A 116 -10.44 -18.50 -5.31
N GLY A 117 -9.95 -18.01 -6.44
CA GLY A 117 -10.77 -17.75 -7.64
C GLY A 117 -11.18 -19.00 -8.43
N GLY A 118 -10.89 -20.21 -7.94
CA GLY A 118 -11.14 -21.48 -8.62
C GLY A 118 -11.80 -22.55 -7.75
N GLY A 119 -12.73 -22.19 -6.85
CA GLY A 119 -13.37 -23.17 -5.97
C GLY A 119 -14.72 -22.75 -5.41
N ASN A 120 -15.77 -23.27 -6.09
CA ASN A 120 -17.19 -23.43 -5.74
C ASN A 120 -18.06 -22.18 -5.57
#